data_AF-A0A2D6BT04-F1
#
_entry.id   AF-A0A2D6BT04-F1
#
_cell.length_a   1.000
_cell.length_b   1.000
_cell.length_c   1.000
_cell.angle_alpha   90.00
_cell.angle_beta   90.00
_cell.angle_gamma   90.00
#
_symmetry.space_group_name_H-M   'P 1'
#
loop_
_entity.id
_entity.type
_entity.pdbx_description
1 polymer ?
#
loop_
_entity_poly.entity_id
_entity_poly.type
_entity_poly.pdbx_seq_one_letter_code
_entity_poly.pdbx_strand_id
1 'polypeptide(L)'
;MIRRDPDAPQSRRVLLGLFALSLAIRLVLWAFVAVHDMPARGDERGYLGRARAAHWGMKRVLKGKSLGLQDVERWYGGGRWGPLYPGVLGAGFFFSDEQTATARLIVSLVGALTTPLVFVLTRRIAGRRAACIAALFHAGYSGFVVFSHLLWSETFFIFLVLLTLFLAHGVQPGAPPGRNLRAAIGSGVALGLAGLVRATILPFVVLLPLWLALRQRTARQRIAVAALALLACLGTLSPWLTWQYAMEGHFVPLSTTSNLNLFRGNRPAAVSEADVAAYAEQSGADVDCVMRELALAEIKRDPGAWFARGLKRSLRGMWAPEVFVRTHLRLAVYPPLPLALVALWFLGSLAVYLALVALAGFGFRLEMEKLDSSGNLLLAMVLSSLIFTFATQTAAPRIALVDLALMLPMAGHGAAHLGRWRSLRWKLPSLLFVLALPLSILSTLTGGAASQTTGYYAPLVAEWNGSVGRRTAVLDRIELRGSALERDDLVTLRPTDDSYRLGLEAEESWQWELTPEVQVAALRISANDADRPVRLTVASRNLDRQVELAPLRPEAWRQWRATGLPGIDFRWLPAAQTRREAASEAARSAGQAPSSQPSLSVPQCLPAP
;
A
#
# COMPACT_ATOMS: atom_id res chain seq x y z
N MET A 1 29.82 33.37 -6.14
CA MET A 1 30.36 32.96 -4.82
C MET A 1 29.27 32.29 -4.00
N ILE A 2 29.44 31.00 -3.68
CA ILE A 2 28.56 30.28 -2.74
C ILE A 2 28.92 30.79 -1.34
N ARG A 3 28.09 31.62 -0.71
CA ARG A 3 28.25 31.90 0.73
C ARG A 3 28.19 30.56 1.45
N ARG A 4 29.30 30.12 2.05
CA ARG A 4 29.33 28.97 2.95
C ARG A 4 28.34 29.29 4.07
N ASP A 5 27.33 28.44 4.23
CA ASP A 5 26.41 28.50 5.37
C ASP A 5 27.26 28.30 6.64
N PRO A 6 27.40 29.30 7.54
CA PRO A 6 28.17 29.15 8.77
C PRO A 6 27.65 28.01 9.66
N ASP A 7 26.40 27.57 9.46
CA ASP A 7 25.79 26.43 10.16
C ASP A 7 25.97 25.08 9.44
N ALA A 8 26.78 25.00 8.37
CA ALA A 8 26.92 23.78 7.57
C ALA A 8 27.38 22.53 8.37
N PRO A 9 28.35 22.61 9.31
CA PRO A 9 28.76 21.46 10.11
C PRO A 9 27.63 20.99 11.03
N GLN A 10 26.92 21.93 11.67
CA GLN A 10 25.81 21.63 12.57
C GLN A 10 24.62 21.02 11.80
N SER A 11 24.38 21.50 10.59
CA SER A 11 23.35 20.97 9.69
C SER A 11 23.64 19.52 9.28
N ARG A 12 24.90 19.17 8.98
CA ARG A 12 25.29 17.78 8.65
C ARG A 12 25.05 16.83 9.82
N ARG A 13 25.41 17.22 11.05
CA ARG A 13 25.16 16.40 12.25
C ARG A 13 23.67 16.15 12.48
N VAL A 14 22.82 17.16 12.29
CA VAL A 14 21.36 17.00 12.40
C VAL A 14 20.83 16.03 11.35
N LEU A 15 21.27 16.13 10.09
CA LEU A 15 20.83 15.20 9.04
C LEU A 15 21.24 13.76 9.31
N LEU A 16 22.49 13.55 9.74
CA LEU A 16 22.98 12.22 10.12
C LEU A 16 22.24 11.67 11.33
N GLY A 17 21.98 12.50 12.34
CA GLY A 17 21.21 12.11 13.52
C GLY A 17 19.76 11.73 13.19
N LEU A 18 19.08 12.51 12.32
CA LEU A 18 17.73 12.20 11.86
C LEU A 18 17.70 10.92 11.01
N PHE A 19 18.69 10.72 10.13
CA PHE A 19 18.81 9.50 9.37
C PHE A 19 19.04 8.29 10.28
N ALA A 20 19.98 8.37 11.22
CA ALA A 20 20.31 7.29 12.14
C ALA A 20 19.11 6.93 13.04
N LEU A 21 18.42 7.93 13.60
CA LEU A 21 17.19 7.73 14.38
C LEU A 21 16.11 7.01 13.54
N SER A 22 15.85 7.54 12.35
CA SER A 22 14.82 7.00 11.45
C SER A 22 15.14 5.58 10.98
N LEU A 23 16.43 5.32 10.71
CA LEU A 23 16.94 4.00 10.34
C LEU A 23 16.84 3.03 11.51
N ALA A 24 17.24 3.42 12.72
CA ALA A 24 17.15 2.56 13.90
C ALA A 24 15.71 2.09 14.15
N ILE A 25 14.72 3.00 14.12
CA ILE A 25 13.30 2.66 14.27
C ILE A 25 12.86 1.63 13.22
N ARG A 26 13.26 1.84 11.95
CA ARG A 26 12.88 0.95 10.84
C ARG A 26 13.61 -0.38 10.88
N LEU A 27 14.88 -0.41 11.32
CA LEU A 27 15.66 -1.63 11.49
C LEU A 27 15.11 -2.50 12.62
N VAL A 28 14.59 -1.93 13.70
CA VAL A 28 13.89 -2.69 14.75
C VAL A 28 12.69 -3.42 14.15
N LEU A 29 11.85 -2.73 13.36
CA LEU A 29 10.70 -3.36 12.72
C LEU A 29 11.13 -4.37 11.64
N TRP A 30 12.13 -4.04 10.84
CA TRP A 30 12.67 -4.95 9.82
C TRP A 30 13.22 -6.23 10.46
N ALA A 31 14.02 -6.12 11.52
CA ALA A 31 14.58 -7.26 12.24
C ALA A 31 13.46 -8.12 12.86
N PHE A 32 12.46 -7.48 13.48
CA PHE A 32 11.28 -8.18 14.00
C PHE A 32 10.58 -8.98 12.90
N VAL A 33 10.35 -8.37 11.73
CA VAL A 33 9.68 -9.01 10.59
C VAL A 33 10.56 -10.11 9.95
N ALA A 34 11.88 -9.94 9.93
CA ALA A 34 12.84 -10.89 9.37
C ALA A 34 13.00 -12.15 10.24
N VAL A 35 13.13 -11.99 11.56
CA VAL A 35 13.24 -13.11 12.52
C VAL A 35 12.02 -14.02 12.46
N HIS A 36 10.85 -13.46 12.17
CA HIS A 36 9.60 -14.20 12.07
C HIS A 36 9.26 -14.68 10.66
N ASP A 37 10.20 -14.57 9.71
CA ASP A 37 10.09 -14.98 8.31
C ASP A 37 8.71 -14.63 7.70
N MET A 38 8.29 -13.37 7.86
CA MET A 38 6.96 -12.96 7.44
C MET A 38 6.86 -13.03 5.90
N PRO A 39 5.95 -13.84 5.32
CA PRO A 39 5.86 -13.98 3.88
C PRO A 39 5.34 -12.69 3.23
N ALA A 40 5.71 -12.46 1.97
CA ALA A 40 5.07 -11.43 1.15
C ALA A 40 3.60 -11.81 0.90
N ARG A 41 2.67 -10.86 1.07
CA ARG A 41 1.22 -11.07 0.89
C ARG A 41 0.60 -10.09 -0.10
N GLY A 42 -0.50 -10.51 -0.73
CA GLY A 42 -1.22 -9.70 -1.74
C GLY A 42 -0.28 -9.10 -2.79
N ASP A 43 -0.35 -7.77 -2.97
CA ASP A 43 0.47 -7.01 -3.92
C ASP A 43 1.99 -7.19 -3.70
N GLU A 44 2.46 -7.48 -2.48
CA GLU A 44 3.89 -7.67 -2.20
C GLU A 44 4.49 -8.83 -2.99
N ARG A 45 3.71 -9.91 -3.20
CA ARG A 45 4.15 -11.05 -4.03
C ARG A 45 4.37 -10.62 -5.48
N GLY A 46 3.48 -9.76 -5.97
CA GLY A 46 3.59 -9.17 -7.31
C GLY A 46 4.84 -8.31 -7.45
N TYR A 47 5.09 -7.41 -6.50
CA TYR A 47 6.30 -6.58 -6.49
C TYR A 47 7.58 -7.40 -6.38
N LEU A 48 7.61 -8.40 -5.48
CA LEU A 48 8.77 -9.27 -5.28
C LEU A 48 9.06 -10.14 -6.51
N GLY A 49 8.03 -10.74 -7.12
CA GLY A 49 8.18 -11.54 -8.34
C GLY A 49 8.79 -10.73 -9.49
N ARG A 50 8.33 -9.47 -9.67
CA ARG A 50 8.89 -8.56 -10.67
C ARG A 50 10.29 -8.09 -10.36
N ALA A 51 10.61 -7.86 -9.08
CA ALA A 51 11.96 -7.52 -8.68
C ALA A 51 12.95 -8.64 -9.03
N ARG A 52 12.55 -9.91 -8.80
CA ARG A 52 13.33 -11.08 -9.23
C ARG A 52 13.45 -11.17 -10.75
N ALA A 53 12.36 -10.95 -11.48
CA ALA A 53 12.38 -10.91 -12.94
C ALA A 53 13.30 -9.79 -13.48
N ALA A 54 13.26 -8.60 -12.87
CA ALA A 54 14.13 -7.48 -13.21
C ALA A 54 15.60 -7.80 -12.93
N HIS A 55 15.91 -8.37 -11.75
CA HIS A 55 17.27 -8.80 -11.42
C HIS A 55 17.80 -9.85 -12.40
N TRP A 56 16.98 -10.86 -12.73
CA TRP A 56 17.30 -11.86 -13.73
C TRP A 56 17.55 -11.24 -15.11
N GLY A 57 16.70 -10.31 -15.53
CA GLY A 57 16.85 -9.58 -16.80
C GLY A 57 18.13 -8.76 -16.86
N MET A 58 18.42 -7.99 -15.80
CA MET A 58 19.66 -7.22 -15.67
C MET A 58 20.91 -8.12 -15.73
N LYS A 59 20.91 -9.27 -15.03
CA LYS A 59 21.98 -10.28 -15.11
C LYS A 59 22.19 -10.80 -16.53
N ARG A 60 21.12 -10.95 -17.31
CA ARG A 60 21.18 -11.43 -18.71
C ARG A 60 21.84 -10.38 -19.61
N VAL A 61 21.39 -9.12 -19.51
CA VAL A 61 21.92 -7.99 -20.28
C VAL A 61 23.40 -7.76 -19.99
N LEU A 62 23.80 -7.83 -18.71
CA LEU A 62 25.22 -7.71 -18.31
C LEU A 62 26.11 -8.83 -18.89
N LYS A 63 25.54 -9.99 -19.23
CA LYS A 63 26.23 -11.08 -19.92
C LYS A 63 26.21 -10.94 -21.46
N GLY A 64 25.82 -9.78 -21.98
CA GLY A 64 25.72 -9.51 -23.41
C GLY A 64 24.56 -10.21 -24.12
N LYS A 65 23.60 -10.77 -23.37
CA LYS A 65 22.43 -11.44 -23.95
C LYS A 65 21.28 -10.44 -24.11
N SER A 66 20.63 -10.46 -25.26
CA SER A 66 19.39 -9.72 -25.48
C SER A 66 18.24 -10.30 -24.64
N LEU A 67 17.28 -9.44 -24.31
CA LEU A 67 16.00 -9.82 -23.72
C LEU A 67 14.97 -9.91 -24.84
N GLY A 68 14.29 -11.04 -24.96
CA GLY A 68 13.13 -11.17 -25.84
C GLY A 68 11.89 -10.50 -25.24
N LEU A 69 10.85 -10.32 -26.05
CA LEU A 69 9.55 -9.78 -25.60
C LEU A 69 8.98 -10.55 -24.40
N GLN A 70 9.02 -11.89 -24.46
CA GLN A 70 8.57 -12.77 -23.38
C GLN A 70 9.41 -12.63 -22.08
N ASP A 71 10.70 -12.29 -22.21
CA ASP A 71 11.59 -12.08 -21.07
C ASP A 71 11.22 -10.78 -20.34
N VAL A 72 10.89 -9.74 -21.11
CA VAL A 72 10.44 -8.45 -20.58
C VAL A 72 9.02 -8.55 -20.01
N GLU A 73 8.15 -9.40 -20.56
CA GLU A 73 6.79 -9.62 -20.04
C GLU A 73 6.81 -10.06 -18.57
N ARG A 74 7.79 -10.86 -18.15
CA ARG A 74 7.93 -11.28 -16.73
C ARG A 74 8.24 -10.11 -15.80
N TRP A 75 8.89 -9.06 -16.29
CA TRP A 75 9.16 -7.82 -15.56
C TRP A 75 7.96 -6.85 -15.66
N TYR A 76 7.37 -6.73 -16.85
CA TYR A 76 6.23 -5.88 -17.19
C TYR A 76 4.95 -6.30 -16.43
N GLY A 77 4.58 -7.57 -16.55
CA GLY A 77 3.42 -8.22 -15.98
C GLY A 77 2.11 -7.48 -16.28
N GLY A 78 1.83 -7.31 -17.57
CA GLY A 78 0.63 -6.66 -18.11
C GLY A 78 0.47 -5.16 -17.82
N GLY A 79 1.58 -4.41 -17.70
CA GLY A 79 1.54 -2.93 -17.54
C GLY A 79 0.90 -2.42 -16.24
N ARG A 80 0.55 -3.34 -15.32
CA ARG A 80 -0.23 -3.05 -14.11
C ARG A 80 0.50 -2.21 -13.08
N TRP A 81 1.83 -2.20 -13.07
CA TRP A 81 2.59 -1.43 -12.10
C TRP A 81 3.77 -0.75 -12.77
N GLY A 82 4.17 0.42 -12.26
CA GLY A 82 5.31 1.15 -12.78
C GLY A 82 6.62 0.35 -12.66
N PRO A 83 7.54 0.45 -13.64
CA PRO A 83 8.70 -0.42 -13.74
C PRO A 83 9.80 -0.08 -12.74
N LEU A 84 9.86 1.16 -12.26
CA LEU A 84 11.02 1.66 -11.53
C LEU A 84 11.15 1.01 -10.16
N TYR A 85 10.06 0.89 -9.41
CA TYR A 85 10.12 0.35 -8.05
C TYR A 85 10.57 -1.12 -8.00
N PRO A 86 9.96 -2.06 -8.77
CA PRO A 86 10.51 -3.41 -8.90
C PRO A 86 11.94 -3.44 -9.45
N GLY A 87 12.27 -2.55 -10.40
CA GLY A 87 13.61 -2.45 -10.96
C GLY A 87 14.67 -2.08 -9.90
N VAL A 88 14.36 -1.14 -9.01
CA VAL A 88 15.25 -0.75 -7.90
C VAL A 88 15.45 -1.90 -6.91
N LEU A 89 14.38 -2.63 -6.58
CA LEU A 89 14.50 -3.83 -5.74
C LEU A 89 15.36 -4.90 -6.42
N GLY A 90 15.14 -5.13 -7.71
CA GLY A 90 15.93 -6.08 -8.51
C GLY A 90 17.40 -5.70 -8.60
N ALA A 91 17.71 -4.41 -8.73
CA ALA A 91 19.08 -3.91 -8.68
C ALA A 91 19.72 -4.12 -7.28
N GLY A 92 18.93 -4.02 -6.21
CA GLY A 92 19.42 -4.31 -4.86
C GLY A 92 19.82 -5.78 -4.65
N PHE A 93 19.22 -6.71 -5.41
CA PHE A 93 19.58 -8.13 -5.37
C PHE A 93 20.96 -8.45 -6.01
N PHE A 94 21.66 -7.48 -6.59
CA PHE A 94 23.07 -7.68 -6.96
C PHE A 94 23.99 -7.77 -5.73
N PHE A 95 23.56 -7.26 -4.58
CA PHE A 95 24.38 -7.18 -3.37
C PHE A 95 23.97 -8.19 -2.29
N SER A 96 22.90 -8.96 -2.51
CA SER A 96 22.32 -9.87 -1.52
C SER A 96 21.34 -10.82 -2.20
N ASP A 97 20.97 -11.91 -1.53
CA ASP A 97 20.01 -12.89 -2.04
C ASP A 97 18.64 -12.27 -2.35
N GLU A 98 17.91 -12.90 -3.28
CA GLU A 98 16.56 -12.56 -3.75
C GLU A 98 15.45 -12.87 -2.70
N GLN A 99 15.77 -12.64 -1.43
CA GLN A 99 14.93 -12.87 -0.27
C GLN A 99 14.04 -11.66 0.03
N THR A 100 12.88 -11.93 0.64
CA THR A 100 11.92 -10.91 1.07
C THR A 100 12.56 -9.93 2.06
N ALA A 101 13.40 -10.42 2.97
CA ALA A 101 14.09 -9.59 3.96
C ALA A 101 14.97 -8.52 3.30
N THR A 102 15.75 -8.88 2.28
CA THR A 102 16.56 -7.94 1.48
C THR A 102 15.71 -6.85 0.86
N ALA A 103 14.61 -7.23 0.19
CA ALA A 103 13.71 -6.26 -0.44
C ALA A 103 13.13 -5.28 0.59
N ARG A 104 12.73 -5.77 1.77
CA ARG A 104 12.22 -4.93 2.87
C ARG A 104 13.28 -4.00 3.45
N LEU A 105 14.54 -4.44 3.50
CA LEU A 105 15.65 -3.60 3.94
C LEU A 105 15.86 -2.41 3.00
N ILE A 106 15.81 -2.64 1.69
CA ILE A 106 15.92 -1.56 0.68
C ILE A 106 14.82 -0.53 0.86
N VAL A 107 13.57 -0.98 1.03
CA VAL A 107 12.42 -0.07 1.28
C VAL A 107 12.59 0.69 2.60
N SER A 108 13.09 0.02 3.65
CA SER A 108 13.38 0.62 4.95
C SER A 108 14.47 1.70 4.87
N LEU A 109 15.53 1.46 4.09
CA LEU A 109 16.60 2.44 3.85
C LEU A 109 16.07 3.67 3.13
N VAL A 110 15.22 3.50 2.10
CA VAL A 110 14.60 4.63 1.40
C VAL A 110 13.68 5.41 2.36
N GLY A 111 12.87 4.71 3.16
CA GLY A 111 12.06 5.34 4.20
C GLY A 111 12.89 6.13 5.21
N ALA A 112 14.04 5.61 5.62
CA ALA A 112 14.96 6.33 6.51
C ALA A 112 15.54 7.60 5.84
N LEU A 113 15.96 7.50 4.57
CA LEU A 113 16.47 8.62 3.76
C LEU A 113 15.42 9.71 3.50
N THR A 114 14.13 9.37 3.49
CA THR A 114 13.05 10.37 3.36
C THR A 114 13.00 11.32 4.55
N THR A 115 13.44 10.91 5.74
CA THR A 115 13.39 11.75 6.96
C THR A 115 14.29 13.00 6.88
N PRO A 116 15.60 12.90 6.59
CA PRO A 116 16.43 14.08 6.38
C PRO A 116 15.97 14.91 5.17
N LEU A 117 15.36 14.28 4.15
CA LEU A 117 14.75 14.99 3.02
C LEU A 117 13.57 15.88 3.45
N VAL A 118 12.67 15.37 4.30
CA VAL A 118 11.59 16.13 4.94
C VAL A 118 12.17 17.32 5.71
N PHE A 119 13.24 17.13 6.47
CA PHE A 119 13.90 18.20 7.20
C PHE A 119 14.41 19.30 6.26
N VAL A 120 15.20 18.97 5.23
CA VAL A 120 15.79 20.00 4.35
C VAL A 120 14.74 20.73 3.53
N LEU A 121 13.68 20.04 3.08
CA LEU A 121 12.56 20.65 2.39
C LEU A 121 11.82 21.61 3.32
N THR A 122 11.42 21.14 4.49
CA THR A 122 10.66 21.95 5.46
C THR A 122 11.49 23.13 5.97
N ARG A 123 12.81 23.00 6.12
CA ARG A 123 13.68 24.10 6.53
C ARG A 123 13.64 25.25 5.53
N ARG A 124 13.51 24.96 4.23
CA ARG A 124 13.38 25.98 3.17
C ARG A 124 12.03 26.67 3.16
N ILE A 125 10.98 25.96 3.59
CA ILE A 125 9.60 26.46 3.56
C ILE A 125 9.28 27.22 4.85
N ALA A 126 9.52 26.61 6.00
CA ALA A 126 8.98 27.03 7.29
C ALA A 126 10.05 27.22 8.38
N GLY A 127 11.34 27.15 8.03
CA GLY A 127 12.45 27.33 8.95
C GLY A 127 12.80 26.09 9.78
N ARG A 128 13.85 26.22 10.61
CA ARG A 128 14.50 25.08 11.28
C ARG A 128 13.63 24.38 12.32
N ARG A 129 12.87 25.13 13.13
CA ARG A 129 12.00 24.54 14.17
C ARG A 129 10.92 23.65 13.54
N ALA A 130 10.23 24.17 12.52
CA ALA A 130 9.25 23.42 11.74
C ALA A 130 9.87 22.17 11.11
N ALA A 131 11.09 22.28 10.59
CA ALA A 131 11.80 21.16 9.98
C ALA A 131 12.10 20.01 10.93
N CYS A 132 12.54 20.30 12.16
CA CYS A 132 12.75 19.27 13.18
C CYS A 132 11.44 18.54 13.48
N ILE A 133 10.34 19.28 13.70
CA ILE A 133 9.04 18.70 14.04
C ILE A 133 8.50 17.83 12.90
N ALA A 134 8.55 18.32 11.66
CA ALA A 134 8.13 17.57 10.48
C ALA A 134 8.93 16.27 10.29
N ALA A 135 10.25 16.33 10.51
CA ALA A 135 11.11 15.14 10.43
C ALA A 135 10.79 14.12 11.54
N LEU A 136 10.49 14.58 12.76
CA LEU A 136 10.08 13.70 13.86
C LEU A 136 8.72 13.04 13.59
N PHE A 137 7.75 13.76 13.02
CA PHE A 137 6.50 13.15 12.56
C PHE A 137 6.77 12.06 11.52
N HIS A 138 7.63 12.30 10.52
CA HIS A 138 7.98 11.28 9.53
C HIS A 138 8.72 10.07 10.14
N ALA A 139 9.63 10.32 11.08
CA ALA A 139 10.42 9.28 11.72
C ALA A 139 9.57 8.37 12.62
N GLY A 140 8.60 8.94 13.34
CA GLY A 140 7.85 8.26 14.41
C GLY A 140 6.39 7.93 14.12
N TYR A 141 5.74 8.55 13.13
CA TYR A 141 4.36 8.19 12.77
C TYR A 141 4.32 6.76 12.21
N SER A 142 3.53 5.90 12.86
CA SER A 142 3.60 4.47 12.60
C SER A 142 3.20 4.07 11.18
N GLY A 143 2.33 4.84 10.52
CA GLY A 143 2.05 4.68 9.09
C GLY A 143 3.30 4.75 8.20
N PHE A 144 4.21 5.72 8.40
CA PHE A 144 5.46 5.80 7.62
C PHE A 144 6.48 4.73 8.00
N VAL A 145 6.42 4.22 9.22
CA VAL A 145 7.33 3.16 9.72
C VAL A 145 6.87 1.80 9.21
N VAL A 146 5.60 1.45 9.37
CA VAL A 146 5.04 0.16 8.94
C VAL A 146 5.09 0.00 7.43
N PHE A 147 4.73 1.03 6.66
CA PHE A 147 4.82 0.96 5.19
C PHE A 147 6.25 0.81 4.67
N SER A 148 7.28 1.02 5.52
CA SER A 148 8.67 0.82 5.11
C SER A 148 9.12 -0.64 5.11
N HIS A 149 8.38 -1.57 5.74
CA HIS A 149 8.59 -3.02 5.58
C HIS A 149 7.57 -3.69 4.66
N LEU A 150 6.48 -3.02 4.31
CA LEU A 150 5.57 -3.52 3.29
C LEU A 150 6.24 -3.28 1.92
N LEU A 151 6.30 -4.31 1.07
CA LEU A 151 6.92 -4.21 -0.26
C LEU A 151 6.06 -3.42 -1.27
N TRP A 152 5.27 -2.46 -0.82
CA TRP A 152 4.50 -1.61 -1.70
C TRP A 152 5.27 -0.36 -2.13
N SER A 153 4.80 0.26 -3.21
CA SER A 153 5.50 1.37 -3.87
C SER A 153 5.39 2.71 -3.15
N GLU A 154 4.51 2.87 -2.15
CA GLU A 154 4.24 4.14 -1.46
C GLU A 154 5.49 4.77 -0.87
N THR A 155 6.30 4.02 -0.12
CA THR A 155 7.49 4.55 0.56
C THR A 155 8.49 5.14 -0.43
N PHE A 156 8.70 4.45 -1.54
CA PHE A 156 9.60 4.91 -2.60
C PHE A 156 9.01 6.08 -3.39
N PHE A 157 7.70 6.04 -3.65
CA PHE A 157 6.98 7.13 -4.32
C PHE A 157 7.03 8.43 -3.51
N ILE A 158 6.80 8.36 -2.18
CA ILE A 158 6.88 9.51 -1.27
C ILE A 158 8.27 10.15 -1.33
N PHE A 159 9.34 9.34 -1.29
CA PHE A 159 10.70 9.84 -1.42
C PHE A 159 10.89 10.66 -2.70
N LEU A 160 10.46 10.13 -3.85
CA LEU A 160 10.61 10.81 -5.15
C LEU A 160 9.75 12.07 -5.27
N VAL A 161 8.52 12.05 -4.73
CA VAL A 161 7.64 13.24 -4.69
C VAL A 161 8.26 14.36 -3.84
N LEU A 162 8.77 14.02 -2.65
CA LEU A 162 9.45 15.00 -1.81
C LEU A 162 10.78 15.47 -2.40
N LEU A 163 11.49 14.60 -3.12
CA LEU A 163 12.71 14.96 -3.84
C LEU A 163 12.41 15.93 -4.99
N THR A 164 11.32 15.68 -5.72
CA THR A 164 10.79 16.58 -6.75
C THR A 164 10.55 17.97 -6.18
N LEU A 165 9.84 18.05 -5.05
CA LEU A 165 9.59 19.30 -4.35
C LEU A 165 10.89 19.97 -3.89
N PHE A 166 11.80 19.22 -3.29
CA PHE A 166 13.09 19.76 -2.84
C PHE A 166 13.90 20.37 -3.99
N LEU A 167 13.96 19.70 -5.14
CA LEU A 167 14.66 20.19 -6.33
C LEU A 167 13.94 21.40 -6.94
N ALA A 168 12.61 21.39 -6.99
CA ALA A 168 11.79 22.50 -7.47
C ALA A 168 11.99 23.78 -6.65
N HIS A 169 12.18 23.66 -5.33
CA HIS A 169 12.54 24.80 -4.46
C HIS A 169 13.96 25.34 -4.71
N GLY A 170 14.78 24.62 -5.49
CA GLY A 170 16.06 25.11 -5.99
C GLY A 170 15.93 26.20 -7.06
N VAL A 171 14.77 26.29 -7.71
CA VAL A 171 14.41 27.39 -8.63
C VAL A 171 14.06 28.61 -7.78
N GLN A 172 14.79 29.71 -7.91
CA GLN A 172 14.58 30.92 -7.10
C GLN A 172 14.50 32.18 -7.99
N PRO A 173 13.59 33.12 -7.70
CA PRO A 173 13.55 34.40 -8.41
C PRO A 173 14.88 35.14 -8.25
N GLY A 174 15.45 35.65 -9.34
CA GLY A 174 16.71 36.40 -9.32
C GLY A 174 17.99 35.55 -9.20
N ALA A 175 17.88 34.22 -9.10
CA ALA A 175 19.06 33.35 -9.20
C ALA A 175 19.60 33.29 -10.65
N PRO A 176 20.88 32.92 -10.85
CA PRO A 176 21.45 32.78 -12.18
C PRO A 176 20.63 31.80 -13.05
N PRO A 177 20.36 32.12 -14.33
CA PRO A 177 19.51 31.30 -15.19
C PRO A 177 19.92 29.82 -15.20
N GLY A 178 21.20 29.51 -15.41
CA GLY A 178 21.70 28.13 -15.43
C GLY A 178 21.53 27.34 -14.13
N ARG A 179 21.37 28.01 -12.97
CA ARG A 179 21.01 27.34 -11.71
C ARG A 179 19.53 26.96 -11.70
N ASN A 180 18.65 27.88 -12.09
CA ASN A 180 17.22 27.63 -12.17
C ASN A 180 16.91 26.54 -13.20
N LEU A 181 17.58 26.55 -14.36
CA LEU A 181 17.39 25.51 -15.38
C LEU A 181 17.79 24.12 -14.88
N ARG A 182 18.95 23.99 -14.21
CA ARG A 182 19.37 22.71 -13.61
C ARG A 182 18.40 22.21 -12.55
N ALA A 183 17.88 23.10 -11.71
CA ALA A 183 16.88 22.76 -10.70
C ALA A 183 15.55 22.31 -11.33
N ALA A 184 15.11 22.99 -12.40
CA ALA A 184 13.91 22.63 -13.15
C ALA A 184 14.05 21.26 -13.85
N ILE A 185 15.19 20.99 -14.50
CA ILE A 185 15.49 19.68 -15.09
C ILE A 185 15.50 18.61 -14.00
N GLY A 186 16.22 18.84 -12.90
CA GLY A 186 16.29 17.89 -11.78
C GLY A 186 14.91 17.58 -11.19
N SER A 187 14.05 18.59 -11.01
CA SER A 187 12.68 18.37 -10.56
C SER A 187 11.83 17.62 -11.58
N GLY A 188 12.02 17.90 -12.88
CA GLY A 188 11.33 17.20 -13.96
C GLY A 188 11.72 15.72 -14.04
N VAL A 189 13.01 15.40 -13.94
CA VAL A 189 13.51 14.02 -13.88
C VAL A 189 12.95 13.30 -12.66
N ALA A 190 13.03 13.91 -11.47
CA ALA A 190 12.49 13.30 -10.25
C ALA A 190 10.97 13.05 -10.35
N LEU A 191 10.22 13.96 -10.98
CA LEU A 191 8.79 13.81 -11.24
C LEU A 191 8.50 12.65 -12.22
N GLY A 192 9.28 12.56 -13.29
CA GLY A 192 9.20 11.45 -14.24
C GLY A 192 9.50 10.10 -13.59
N LEU A 193 10.55 10.04 -12.76
CA LEU A 193 10.85 8.84 -11.97
C LEU A 193 9.70 8.47 -11.03
N ALA A 194 9.06 9.45 -10.38
CA ALA A 194 7.87 9.20 -9.56
C ALA A 194 6.72 8.62 -10.40
N GLY A 195 6.55 9.07 -11.65
CA GLY A 195 5.58 8.51 -12.60
C GLY A 195 5.89 7.09 -13.06
N LEU A 196 7.16 6.71 -13.17
CA LEU A 196 7.58 5.33 -13.38
C LEU A 196 7.35 4.43 -12.15
N VAL A 197 6.91 4.99 -11.02
CA VAL A 197 6.53 4.22 -9.82
C VAL A 197 5.01 4.13 -9.74
N ARG A 198 4.29 5.26 -9.89
CA ARG A 198 2.82 5.32 -9.81
C ARG A 198 2.21 6.38 -10.72
N ALA A 199 1.09 6.01 -11.36
CA ALA A 199 0.32 6.91 -12.23
C ALA A 199 -0.40 8.05 -11.47
N THR A 200 -0.54 7.96 -10.14
CA THR A 200 -1.13 9.02 -9.31
C THR A 200 -0.36 10.35 -9.38
N ILE A 201 0.84 10.36 -9.96
CA ILE A 201 1.62 11.58 -10.20
C ILE A 201 1.07 12.46 -11.33
N LEU A 202 0.19 11.94 -12.20
CA LEU A 202 -0.23 12.63 -13.43
C LEU A 202 -0.66 14.10 -13.22
N PRO A 203 -1.47 14.45 -12.21
CA PRO A 203 -1.81 15.85 -11.98
C PRO A 203 -0.59 16.75 -11.74
N PHE A 204 0.48 16.21 -11.14
CA PHE A 204 1.68 16.98 -10.79
C PHE A 204 2.54 17.30 -12.02
N VAL A 205 2.40 16.54 -13.12
CA VAL A 205 3.04 16.81 -14.42
C VAL A 205 2.65 18.19 -14.95
N VAL A 206 1.44 18.66 -14.64
CA VAL A 206 0.96 19.99 -15.03
C VAL A 206 1.19 21.02 -13.93
N LEU A 207 0.89 20.68 -12.67
CA LEU A 207 0.98 21.62 -11.55
C LEU A 207 2.40 22.11 -11.29
N LEU A 208 3.40 21.23 -11.42
CA LEU A 208 4.79 21.58 -11.11
C LEU A 208 5.36 22.62 -12.11
N PRO A 209 5.33 22.41 -13.45
CA PRO A 209 5.77 23.42 -14.41
C PRO A 209 5.04 24.75 -14.26
N LEU A 210 3.72 24.72 -14.01
CA LEU A 210 2.92 25.92 -13.79
C LEU A 210 3.40 26.70 -12.57
N TRP A 211 3.60 26.02 -11.43
CA TRP A 211 4.13 26.66 -10.23
C TRP A 211 5.53 27.23 -10.44
N LEU A 212 6.42 26.50 -11.13
CA LEU A 212 7.75 26.99 -11.47
C LEU A 212 7.72 28.25 -12.34
N ALA A 213 6.79 28.31 -13.30
CA ALA A 213 6.56 29.50 -14.12
C ALA A 213 6.12 30.68 -13.25
N LEU A 214 5.17 30.49 -12.34
CA LEU A 214 4.65 31.57 -11.48
C LEU A 214 5.73 32.22 -10.60
N ARG A 215 6.81 31.51 -10.29
CA ARG A 215 7.96 32.03 -9.51
C ARG A 215 8.93 32.90 -10.30
N GLN A 216 8.85 32.92 -11.63
CA GLN A 216 9.76 33.72 -12.45
C GLN A 216 9.16 35.07 -12.84
N ARG A 217 10.03 36.08 -12.96
CA ARG A 217 9.60 37.46 -13.25
C ARG A 217 9.37 37.72 -14.74
N THR A 218 10.22 37.17 -15.62
CA THR A 218 10.15 37.45 -17.06
C THR A 218 9.51 36.29 -17.83
N ALA A 219 8.74 36.58 -18.88
CA ALA A 219 8.07 35.56 -19.70
C ALA A 219 9.04 34.49 -20.24
N ARG A 220 10.23 34.90 -20.70
CA ARG A 220 11.29 33.98 -21.16
C ARG A 220 11.73 33.01 -20.07
N GLN A 221 11.92 33.47 -18.84
CA GLN A 221 12.29 32.60 -17.72
C GLN A 221 11.14 31.66 -17.34
N ARG A 222 9.89 32.15 -17.34
CA ARG A 222 8.69 31.34 -17.08
C ARG A 222 8.60 30.15 -18.03
N ILE A 223 8.69 30.43 -19.33
CA ILE A 223 8.63 29.41 -20.38
C ILE A 223 9.81 28.46 -20.25
N ALA A 224 11.04 28.95 -20.05
CA ALA A 224 12.22 28.10 -19.99
C ALA A 224 12.18 27.10 -18.82
N VAL A 225 11.84 27.54 -17.60
CA VAL A 225 11.78 26.61 -16.45
C VAL A 225 10.62 25.62 -16.55
N ALA A 226 9.45 26.07 -17.03
CA ALA A 226 8.30 25.19 -17.21
C ALA A 226 8.53 24.16 -18.30
N ALA A 227 9.00 24.60 -19.48
CA ALA A 227 9.28 23.72 -20.61
C ALA A 227 10.38 22.70 -20.26
N LEU A 228 11.48 23.12 -19.63
CA LEU A 228 12.56 22.18 -19.28
C LEU A 228 12.14 21.18 -18.18
N ALA A 229 11.35 21.59 -17.20
CA ALA A 229 10.80 20.66 -16.22
C ALA A 229 9.86 19.64 -16.87
N LEU A 230 8.97 20.10 -17.77
CA LEU A 230 8.04 19.23 -18.50
C LEU A 230 8.77 18.28 -19.44
N LEU A 231 9.70 18.78 -20.26
CA LEU A 231 10.48 17.97 -21.20
C LEU A 231 11.36 16.95 -20.47
N ALA A 232 11.97 17.31 -19.35
CA ALA A 232 12.74 16.37 -18.54
C ALA A 232 11.84 15.27 -17.93
N CYS A 233 10.63 15.63 -17.49
CA CYS A 233 9.64 14.66 -17.01
C CYS A 233 9.21 13.71 -18.14
N LEU A 234 8.79 14.25 -19.28
CA LEU A 234 8.35 13.45 -20.44
C LEU A 234 9.48 12.59 -21.00
N GLY A 235 10.71 13.11 -21.08
CA GLY A 235 11.88 12.34 -21.51
C GLY A 235 12.28 11.22 -20.54
N THR A 236 11.96 11.36 -19.25
CA THR A 236 12.14 10.27 -18.27
C THR A 236 11.05 9.21 -18.41
N LEU A 237 9.81 9.62 -18.75
CA LEU A 237 8.68 8.71 -18.94
C LEU A 237 8.71 8.00 -20.30
N SER A 238 9.27 8.63 -21.32
CA SER A 238 9.15 8.20 -22.71
C SER A 238 9.62 6.77 -22.97
N PRO A 239 10.73 6.24 -22.40
CA PRO A 239 11.13 4.86 -22.70
C PRO A 239 10.07 3.84 -22.28
N TRP A 240 9.43 4.06 -21.12
CA TRP A 240 8.36 3.20 -20.64
C TRP A 240 7.06 3.40 -21.42
N LEU A 241 6.70 4.64 -21.73
CA LEU A 241 5.48 4.92 -22.50
C LEU A 241 5.55 4.37 -23.93
N THR A 242 6.71 4.46 -24.57
CA THR A 242 6.95 3.87 -25.90
C THR A 242 6.88 2.35 -25.82
N TRP A 243 7.45 1.74 -24.78
CA TRP A 243 7.34 0.29 -24.58
C TRP A 243 5.90 -0.16 -24.35
N GLN A 244 5.18 0.51 -23.44
CA GLN A 244 3.77 0.28 -23.17
C GLN A 244 2.92 0.38 -24.45
N TYR A 245 3.13 1.43 -25.24
CA TYR A 245 2.42 1.60 -26.50
C TYR A 245 2.68 0.44 -27.49
N ALA A 246 3.93 -0.03 -27.56
CA ALA A 246 4.28 -1.17 -28.41
C ALA A 246 3.66 -2.50 -27.94
N MET A 247 3.43 -2.67 -26.63
CA MET A 247 2.83 -3.89 -26.06
C MET A 247 1.30 -3.87 -26.12
N GLU A 248 0.70 -2.74 -25.79
CA GLU A 248 -0.76 -2.60 -25.68
C GLU A 248 -1.41 -2.24 -27.03
N GLY A 249 -0.63 -1.79 -28.02
CA GLY A 249 -1.14 -1.33 -29.32
C GLY A 249 -1.88 0.03 -29.26
N HIS A 250 -2.04 0.60 -28.06
CA HIS A 250 -2.64 1.91 -27.83
C HIS A 250 -1.96 2.65 -26.68
N PHE A 251 -2.27 3.95 -26.54
CA PHE A 251 -1.63 4.78 -25.53
C PHE A 251 -2.25 4.58 -24.15
N VAL A 252 -1.51 3.91 -23.27
CA VAL A 252 -1.85 3.76 -21.84
C VAL A 252 -1.09 4.78 -20.99
N PRO A 253 -1.77 5.70 -20.28
CA PRO A 253 -1.10 6.69 -19.44
C PRO A 253 -0.51 6.03 -18.18
N LEU A 254 0.78 5.68 -18.27
CA LEU A 254 1.65 5.10 -17.23
C LEU A 254 1.30 3.68 -16.76
N SER A 255 0.02 3.34 -16.58
CA SER A 255 -0.41 2.03 -16.08
C SER A 255 -1.87 1.66 -16.43
N THR A 256 -2.06 0.38 -16.79
CA THR A 256 -3.36 -0.28 -17.02
C THR A 256 -4.19 -0.44 -15.74
N THR A 257 -3.57 -0.36 -14.56
CA THR A 257 -4.29 -0.45 -13.27
C THR A 257 -5.29 0.69 -13.06
N SER A 258 -5.14 1.81 -13.77
CA SER A 258 -6.07 2.94 -13.69
C SER A 258 -7.49 2.56 -14.11
N ASN A 259 -7.65 1.78 -15.19
CA ASN A 259 -8.96 1.35 -15.68
C ASN A 259 -9.52 0.19 -14.85
N LEU A 260 -8.68 -0.74 -14.39
CA LEU A 260 -9.07 -1.76 -13.40
C LEU A 260 -9.67 -1.11 -12.14
N ASN A 261 -9.02 -0.05 -11.66
CA ASN A 261 -9.46 0.69 -10.50
C ASN A 261 -10.78 1.44 -10.75
N LEU A 262 -10.89 2.12 -11.90
CA LEU A 262 -12.11 2.79 -12.33
C LEU A 262 -13.28 1.79 -12.42
N PHE A 263 -13.04 0.61 -12.98
CA PHE A 263 -13.99 -0.51 -13.03
C PHE A 263 -14.36 -1.03 -11.66
N ARG A 264 -13.41 -1.39 -10.79
CA ARG A 264 -13.71 -1.82 -9.41
C ARG A 264 -14.52 -0.78 -8.64
N GLY A 265 -14.28 0.49 -8.93
CA GLY A 265 -15.02 1.60 -8.39
C GLY A 265 -16.47 1.70 -8.85
N ASN A 266 -16.75 1.28 -10.10
CA ASN A 266 -17.98 1.57 -10.85
C ASN A 266 -18.52 0.37 -11.62
N ARG A 267 -18.23 -0.86 -11.20
CA ARG A 267 -18.73 -2.06 -11.87
C ARG A 267 -20.22 -2.26 -11.56
N PRO A 268 -21.00 -2.77 -12.51
CA PRO A 268 -22.30 -3.35 -12.22
C PRO A 268 -22.17 -4.44 -11.15
N ALA A 269 -23.12 -4.52 -10.22
CA ALA A 269 -23.02 -5.43 -9.07
C ALA A 269 -22.84 -6.90 -9.49
N ALA A 270 -23.52 -7.30 -10.57
CA ALA A 270 -23.54 -8.66 -11.11
C ALA A 270 -22.29 -9.04 -11.93
N VAL A 271 -21.42 -8.08 -12.27
CA VAL A 271 -20.27 -8.33 -13.16
C VAL A 271 -18.98 -8.36 -12.35
N SER A 272 -18.23 -9.45 -12.47
CA SER A 272 -16.94 -9.66 -11.83
C SER A 272 -15.77 -9.39 -12.80
N GLU A 273 -14.55 -9.31 -12.26
CA GLU A 273 -13.33 -9.24 -13.09
C GLU A 273 -13.12 -10.51 -13.94
N ALA A 274 -13.60 -11.66 -13.47
CA ALA A 274 -13.52 -12.92 -14.21
C ALA A 274 -14.48 -12.93 -15.41
N ASP A 275 -15.67 -12.37 -15.25
CA ASP A 275 -16.64 -12.25 -16.35
C ASP A 275 -16.11 -11.34 -17.45
N VAL A 276 -15.43 -10.24 -17.07
CA VAL A 276 -14.78 -9.34 -18.03
C VAL A 276 -13.64 -10.05 -18.76
N ALA A 277 -12.80 -10.80 -18.05
CA ALA A 277 -11.72 -11.57 -18.68
C ALA A 277 -12.26 -12.63 -19.64
N ALA A 278 -13.29 -13.38 -19.25
CA ALA A 278 -13.92 -14.39 -20.10
C ALA A 278 -14.56 -13.76 -21.34
N TYR A 279 -15.25 -12.63 -21.19
CA TYR A 279 -15.82 -11.89 -22.32
C TYR A 279 -14.73 -11.40 -23.29
N ALA A 280 -13.66 -10.80 -22.75
CA ALA A 280 -12.53 -10.31 -23.54
C ALA A 280 -11.87 -11.45 -24.34
N GLU A 281 -11.67 -12.61 -23.72
CA GLU A 281 -11.15 -13.81 -24.37
C GLU A 281 -12.08 -14.31 -25.49
N GLN A 282 -13.39 -14.39 -25.24
CA GLN A 282 -14.37 -14.85 -26.23
C GLN A 282 -14.54 -13.88 -27.42
N SER A 283 -14.49 -12.58 -27.16
CA SER A 283 -14.70 -11.53 -28.17
C SER A 283 -13.39 -11.10 -28.85
N GLY A 284 -12.24 -11.57 -28.35
CA GLY A 284 -10.93 -11.07 -28.72
C GLY A 284 -10.67 -9.63 -28.30
N ALA A 285 -11.52 -9.01 -27.46
CA ALA A 285 -11.39 -7.62 -27.05
C ALA A 285 -10.29 -7.41 -26.00
N ASP A 286 -9.70 -6.22 -25.96
CA ASP A 286 -8.81 -5.82 -24.87
C ASP A 286 -9.55 -5.70 -23.53
N VAL A 287 -9.08 -6.42 -22.51
CA VAL A 287 -9.61 -6.42 -21.14
C VAL A 287 -9.65 -5.01 -20.56
N ASP A 288 -8.61 -4.21 -20.78
CA ASP A 288 -8.49 -2.86 -20.21
C ASP A 288 -9.54 -1.92 -20.81
N CYS A 289 -9.76 -2.03 -22.14
CA CYS A 289 -10.86 -1.35 -22.83
C CYS A 289 -12.23 -1.77 -22.27
N VAL A 290 -12.51 -3.07 -22.14
CA VAL A 290 -13.81 -3.55 -21.65
C VAL A 290 -14.09 -3.04 -20.24
N MET A 291 -13.08 -3.08 -19.35
CA MET A 291 -13.19 -2.52 -18.00
C MET A 291 -13.51 -1.02 -18.01
N ARG A 292 -12.83 -0.24 -18.86
CA ARG A 292 -13.06 1.19 -19.00
C ARG A 292 -14.48 1.48 -19.48
N GLU A 293 -14.92 0.84 -20.57
CA GLU A 293 -16.23 1.11 -21.16
C GLU A 293 -17.38 0.73 -20.23
N LEU A 294 -17.29 -0.41 -19.54
CA LEU A 294 -18.28 -0.80 -18.53
C LEU A 294 -18.36 0.20 -17.37
N ALA A 295 -17.21 0.68 -16.90
CA ALA A 295 -17.16 1.66 -15.84
C ALA A 295 -17.78 3.01 -16.28
N LEU A 296 -17.45 3.47 -17.50
CA LEU A 296 -17.99 4.71 -18.06
C LEU A 296 -19.49 4.60 -18.32
N ALA A 297 -19.97 3.46 -18.81
CA ALA A 297 -21.40 3.21 -19.00
C ALA A 297 -22.16 3.29 -17.68
N GLU A 298 -21.63 2.70 -16.60
CA GLU A 298 -22.25 2.77 -15.28
C GLU A 298 -22.24 4.19 -14.69
N ILE A 299 -21.16 4.96 -14.91
CA ILE A 299 -21.10 6.36 -14.49
C ILE A 299 -22.13 7.20 -15.25
N LYS A 300 -22.28 6.98 -16.56
CA LYS A 300 -23.29 7.67 -17.38
C LYS A 300 -24.72 7.28 -16.97
N ARG A 301 -24.93 6.01 -16.60
CA ARG A 301 -26.22 5.49 -16.15
C ARG A 301 -26.68 6.14 -14.84
N ASP A 302 -25.77 6.35 -13.90
CA ASP A 302 -26.08 6.95 -12.60
C ASP A 302 -24.93 7.84 -12.05
N PRO A 303 -24.83 9.09 -12.54
CA PRO A 303 -23.81 10.05 -12.08
C PRO A 303 -23.95 10.40 -10.60
N GLY A 304 -25.19 10.40 -10.08
CA GLY A 304 -25.48 10.70 -8.67
C GLY A 304 -24.90 9.64 -7.74
N ALA A 305 -25.08 8.36 -8.09
CA ALA A 305 -24.48 7.27 -7.34
C ALA A 305 -22.95 7.24 -7.46
N TRP A 306 -22.37 7.56 -8.63
CA TRP A 306 -20.92 7.73 -8.75
C TRP A 306 -20.41 8.81 -7.79
N PHE A 307 -21.05 9.99 -7.77
CA PHE A 307 -20.67 11.09 -6.90
C PHE A 307 -20.79 10.70 -5.42
N ALA A 308 -21.91 10.09 -5.03
CA ALA A 308 -22.14 9.64 -3.66
C ALA A 308 -21.13 8.55 -3.23
N ARG A 309 -20.81 7.59 -4.11
CA ARG A 309 -19.77 6.57 -3.86
C ARG A 309 -18.39 7.22 -3.70
N GLY A 310 -18.06 8.17 -4.58
CA GLY A 310 -16.80 8.90 -4.54
C GLY A 310 -16.64 9.65 -3.23
N LEU A 311 -17.67 10.39 -2.83
CA LEU A 311 -17.66 11.15 -1.59
C LEU A 311 -17.56 10.22 -0.37
N LYS A 312 -18.33 9.13 -0.37
CA LYS A 312 -18.28 8.12 0.70
C LYS A 312 -16.90 7.47 0.80
N ARG A 313 -16.27 7.08 -0.30
CA ARG A 313 -14.94 6.45 -0.30
C ARG A 313 -13.85 7.44 0.07
N SER A 314 -13.87 8.65 -0.48
CA SER A 314 -12.88 9.69 -0.17
C SER A 314 -12.97 10.13 1.30
N LEU A 315 -14.17 10.28 1.87
CA LEU A 315 -14.31 10.69 3.27
C LEU A 315 -14.11 9.55 4.28
N ARG A 316 -14.61 8.33 4.01
CA ARG A 316 -14.56 7.21 4.98
C ARG A 316 -13.41 6.24 4.75
N GLY A 317 -12.99 6.04 3.50
CA GLY A 317 -12.02 5.00 3.12
C GLY A 317 -10.58 5.50 3.07
N MET A 318 -10.35 6.71 2.57
CA MET A 318 -8.99 7.23 2.36
C MET A 318 -8.34 7.72 3.65
N TRP A 319 -9.07 8.44 4.48
CA TRP A 319 -8.55 9.06 5.71
C TRP A 319 -8.69 8.19 6.96
N ALA A 320 -8.94 6.89 6.79
CA ALA A 320 -9.04 5.96 7.91
C ALA A 320 -7.63 5.56 8.38
N PRO A 321 -7.15 6.04 9.55
CA PRO A 321 -5.82 5.72 10.03
C PRO A 321 -5.68 4.21 10.32
N GLU A 322 -4.49 3.69 10.04
CA GLU A 322 -4.03 2.36 10.48
C GLU A 322 -4.90 1.16 10.09
N VAL A 323 -5.80 1.29 9.11
CA VAL A 323 -6.65 0.17 8.66
C VAL A 323 -5.83 -1.05 8.27
N PHE A 324 -4.68 -0.86 7.61
CA PHE A 324 -3.85 -1.96 7.16
C PHE A 324 -3.14 -2.66 8.30
N VAL A 325 -2.51 -1.92 9.21
CA VAL A 325 -1.79 -2.54 10.33
C VAL A 325 -2.77 -3.20 11.28
N ARG A 326 -3.91 -2.56 11.57
CA ARG A 326 -5.02 -3.17 12.32
C ARG A 326 -5.51 -4.45 11.65
N THR A 327 -5.59 -4.47 10.31
CA THR A 327 -5.95 -5.66 9.55
C THR A 327 -4.88 -6.74 9.63
N HIS A 328 -3.59 -6.39 9.62
CA HIS A 328 -2.51 -7.36 9.75
C HIS A 328 -2.42 -7.93 11.18
N LEU A 329 -2.64 -7.10 12.19
CA LEU A 329 -2.70 -7.52 13.59
C LEU A 329 -3.89 -8.45 13.81
N ARG A 330 -5.13 -8.08 13.45
CA ARG A 330 -6.32 -8.93 13.67
C ARG A 330 -6.28 -10.26 12.92
N LEU A 331 -5.51 -10.35 11.84
CA LEU A 331 -5.30 -11.58 11.07
C LEU A 331 -4.05 -12.37 11.53
N ALA A 332 -3.43 -11.97 12.65
CA ALA A 332 -2.18 -12.48 13.20
C ALA A 332 -1.07 -12.63 12.15
N VAL A 333 -0.95 -11.68 11.23
CA VAL A 333 0.13 -11.65 10.23
C VAL A 333 1.48 -11.39 10.91
N TYR A 334 1.45 -10.62 11.98
CA TYR A 334 2.55 -10.52 12.94
C TYR A 334 2.35 -11.54 14.06
N PRO A 335 3.43 -11.93 14.77
CA PRO A 335 3.31 -12.62 16.05
C PRO A 335 2.25 -11.93 16.92
N PRO A 336 1.31 -12.67 17.52
CA PRO A 336 0.32 -12.10 18.42
C PRO A 336 1.00 -11.28 19.51
N LEU A 337 0.61 -10.01 19.63
CA LEU A 337 1.15 -9.08 20.62
C LEU A 337 0.19 -8.98 21.81
N PRO A 338 0.67 -8.59 23.00
CA PRO A 338 -0.20 -8.29 24.12
C PRO A 338 -1.25 -7.24 23.74
N LEU A 339 -2.51 -7.44 24.12
CA LEU A 339 -3.62 -6.55 23.75
C LEU A 339 -3.37 -5.10 24.18
N ALA A 340 -2.76 -4.90 25.36
CA ALA A 340 -2.39 -3.57 25.85
C ALA A 340 -1.38 -2.85 24.93
N LEU A 341 -0.41 -3.57 24.37
CA LEU A 341 0.57 -3.01 23.44
C LEU A 341 -0.08 -2.62 22.11
N VAL A 342 -1.00 -3.47 21.61
CA VAL A 342 -1.78 -3.17 20.40
C VAL A 342 -2.65 -1.93 20.60
N ALA A 343 -3.33 -1.83 21.76
CA ALA A 343 -4.14 -0.67 22.11
C ALA A 343 -3.29 0.61 22.23
N LEU A 344 -2.15 0.55 22.91
CA LEU A 344 -1.23 1.68 23.05
C LEU A 344 -0.70 2.15 21.69
N TRP A 345 -0.29 1.22 20.83
CA TRP A 345 0.18 1.53 19.49
C TRP A 345 -0.91 2.19 18.65
N PHE A 346 -2.14 1.66 18.69
CA PHE A 346 -3.26 2.23 17.95
C PHE A 346 -3.64 3.63 18.43
N LEU A 347 -3.80 3.82 19.75
CA LEU A 347 -4.13 5.12 20.34
C LEU A 347 -3.02 6.15 20.11
N GLY A 348 -1.76 5.73 20.24
CA GLY A 348 -0.61 6.57 19.96
C GLY A 348 -0.54 7.00 18.49
N SER A 349 -0.72 6.06 17.55
CA SER A 349 -0.72 6.39 16.12
C SER A 349 -1.89 7.29 15.74
N LEU A 350 -3.09 7.02 16.28
CA LEU A 350 -4.26 7.87 16.08
C LEU A 350 -4.00 9.29 16.59
N ALA A 351 -3.45 9.46 17.80
CA ALA A 351 -3.12 10.76 18.35
C ALA A 351 -2.11 11.53 17.47
N VAL A 352 -1.06 10.85 16.99
CA VAL A 352 -0.07 11.45 16.08
C VAL A 352 -0.70 11.84 14.75
N TYR A 353 -1.55 10.98 14.18
CA TYR A 353 -2.28 11.26 12.94
C TYR A 353 -3.16 12.51 13.08
N LEU A 354 -3.95 12.60 14.15
CA LEU A 354 -4.81 13.75 14.43
C LEU A 354 -4.01 15.03 14.64
N ALA A 355 -2.91 14.94 15.40
CA ALA A 355 -2.01 16.07 15.59
C ALA A 355 -1.42 16.54 14.24
N LEU A 356 -0.90 15.62 13.41
CA LEU A 356 -0.32 15.94 12.10
C LEU A 356 -1.33 16.70 11.24
N VAL A 357 -2.54 16.17 11.08
CA VAL A 357 -3.56 16.79 10.22
C VAL A 357 -4.03 18.14 10.76
N ALA A 358 -4.28 18.25 12.07
CA ALA A 358 -4.71 19.52 12.68
C ALA A 358 -3.63 20.60 12.54
N LEU A 359 -2.37 20.24 12.80
CA LEU A 359 -1.22 21.13 12.66
C LEU A 359 -0.97 21.50 11.20
N ALA A 360 -1.19 20.57 10.25
CA ALA A 360 -1.08 20.85 8.83
C ALA A 360 -2.14 21.87 8.38
N GLY A 361 -3.39 21.70 8.80
CA GLY A 361 -4.47 22.66 8.53
C GLY A 361 -4.15 24.05 9.08
N PHE A 362 -3.61 24.14 10.30
CA PHE A 362 -3.13 25.40 10.86
C PHE A 362 -1.95 25.97 10.05
N GLY A 363 -0.99 25.13 9.66
CA GLY A 363 0.16 25.52 8.86
C GLY A 363 -0.21 26.08 7.48
N PHE A 364 -1.10 25.41 6.75
CA PHE A 364 -1.62 25.92 5.48
C PHE A 364 -2.25 27.28 5.67
N ARG A 365 -3.06 27.47 6.71
CA ARG A 365 -3.73 28.74 6.96
C ARG A 365 -2.76 29.90 7.16
N LEU A 366 -1.62 29.65 7.80
CA LEU A 366 -0.56 30.65 8.03
C LEU A 366 0.19 31.02 6.75
N GLU A 367 0.35 30.08 5.81
CA GLU A 367 1.16 30.26 4.59
C GLU A 367 0.35 30.73 3.36
N MET A 368 -0.99 30.71 3.45
CA MET A 368 -1.91 31.11 2.36
C MET A 368 -1.97 32.63 2.16
N GLU A 369 -0.95 33.21 1.54
CA GLU A 369 -0.94 34.64 1.17
C GLU A 369 -0.71 34.88 -0.34
N LYS A 370 0.08 34.05 -1.03
CA LYS A 370 0.45 34.24 -2.45
C LYS A 370 0.30 32.96 -3.27
N LEU A 371 -0.16 33.08 -4.51
CA LEU A 371 -0.34 31.95 -5.44
C LEU A 371 0.94 31.14 -5.69
N ASP A 372 2.12 31.76 -5.64
CA ASP A 372 3.43 31.12 -5.83
C ASP A 372 4.05 30.57 -4.53
N SER A 373 3.36 30.71 -3.40
CA SER A 373 3.82 30.17 -2.12
C SER A 373 3.96 28.64 -2.16
N SER A 374 4.88 28.12 -1.36
CA SER A 374 5.05 26.68 -1.16
C SER A 374 3.79 26.04 -0.57
N GLY A 375 3.10 26.74 0.32
CA GLY A 375 1.83 26.29 0.91
C GLY A 375 0.76 26.03 -0.14
N ASN A 376 0.59 26.94 -1.11
CA ASN A 376 -0.40 26.76 -2.18
C ASN A 376 -0.05 25.63 -3.15
N LEU A 377 1.22 25.41 -3.48
CA LEU A 377 1.62 24.23 -4.27
C LEU A 377 1.28 22.93 -3.53
N LEU A 378 1.68 22.82 -2.26
CA LEU A 378 1.41 21.63 -1.45
C LEU A 378 -0.09 21.37 -1.33
N LEU A 379 -0.89 22.42 -1.12
CA LEU A 379 -2.34 22.31 -1.07
C LEU A 379 -2.92 21.87 -2.41
N ALA A 380 -2.47 22.46 -3.53
CA ALA A 380 -2.91 22.08 -4.87
C ALA A 380 -2.56 20.61 -5.19
N MET A 381 -1.39 20.14 -4.77
CA MET A 381 -0.98 18.74 -4.94
C MET A 381 -1.87 17.80 -4.13
N VAL A 382 -2.11 18.08 -2.85
CA VAL A 382 -3.05 17.31 -2.01
C VAL A 382 -4.45 17.28 -2.62
N LEU A 383 -4.99 18.44 -3.00
CA LEU A 383 -6.33 18.54 -3.60
C LEU A 383 -6.40 17.77 -4.93
N SER A 384 -5.38 17.86 -5.77
CA SER A 384 -5.34 17.13 -7.04
C SER A 384 -5.25 15.61 -6.86
N SER A 385 -4.51 15.15 -5.84
CA SER A 385 -4.46 13.75 -5.41
C SER A 385 -5.84 13.25 -4.96
N LEU A 386 -6.55 14.07 -4.19
CA LEU A 386 -7.92 13.79 -3.74
C LEU A 386 -8.91 13.73 -4.92
N ILE A 387 -8.83 14.69 -5.85
CA ILE A 387 -9.67 14.72 -7.06
C ILE A 387 -9.39 13.48 -7.92
N PHE A 388 -8.13 13.14 -8.14
CA PHE A 388 -7.75 11.94 -8.90
C PHE A 388 -8.29 10.67 -8.25
N THR A 389 -8.17 10.56 -6.93
CA THR A 389 -8.64 9.41 -6.15
C THR A 389 -10.17 9.31 -6.15
N PHE A 390 -10.86 10.45 -6.07
CA PHE A 390 -12.31 10.54 -6.19
C PHE A 390 -12.77 10.11 -7.60
N ALA A 391 -12.16 10.66 -8.64
CA ALA A 391 -12.51 10.38 -10.03
C ALA A 391 -12.33 8.90 -10.39
N THR A 392 -11.20 8.33 -9.98
CA THR A 392 -10.87 6.90 -10.21
C THR A 392 -11.51 5.96 -9.19
N GLN A 393 -12.19 6.50 -8.15
CA GLN A 393 -12.81 5.73 -7.06
C GLN A 393 -11.82 4.80 -6.32
N THR A 394 -10.53 5.15 -6.31
CA THR A 394 -9.43 4.36 -5.76
C THR A 394 -9.15 4.57 -4.28
N ALA A 395 -9.99 5.35 -3.60
CA ALA A 395 -9.77 5.77 -2.22
C ALA A 395 -9.46 4.59 -1.28
N ALA A 396 -8.18 4.50 -0.92
CA ALA A 396 -7.62 3.51 -0.02
C ALA A 396 -6.70 4.20 1.00
N PRO A 397 -6.59 3.70 2.24
CA PRO A 397 -5.77 4.31 3.29
C PRO A 397 -4.30 4.52 2.90
N ARG A 398 -3.75 3.64 2.05
CA ARG A 398 -2.37 3.75 1.54
C ARG A 398 -2.13 4.96 0.65
N ILE A 399 -3.17 5.49 -0.01
CA ILE A 399 -3.06 6.68 -0.86
C ILE A 399 -2.93 7.94 0.02
N ALA A 400 -3.64 8.00 1.15
CA ALA A 400 -3.52 9.10 2.09
C ALA A 400 -2.11 9.26 2.68
N LEU A 401 -1.29 8.20 2.70
CA LEU A 401 0.09 8.29 3.17
C LEU A 401 0.93 9.28 2.35
N VAL A 402 0.68 9.38 1.04
CA VAL A 402 1.35 10.36 0.17
C VAL A 402 0.92 11.78 0.54
N ASP A 403 -0.38 11.99 0.75
CA ASP A 403 -0.91 13.30 1.10
C ASP A 403 -0.45 13.73 2.49
N LEU A 404 -0.40 12.80 3.46
CA LEU A 404 0.21 13.04 4.77
C LEU A 404 1.67 13.47 4.64
N ALA A 405 2.45 12.86 3.74
CA ALA A 405 3.83 13.25 3.51
C ALA A 405 3.95 14.67 2.92
N LEU A 406 3.05 15.03 1.99
CA LEU A 406 2.94 16.38 1.44
C LEU A 406 2.51 17.41 2.50
N MET A 407 1.75 16.99 3.51
CA MET A 407 1.33 17.84 4.63
C MET A 407 2.40 18.06 5.70
N LEU A 408 3.46 17.22 5.78
CA LEU A 408 4.49 17.31 6.82
C LEU A 408 5.14 18.70 6.95
N PRO A 409 5.52 19.41 5.87
CA PRO A 409 6.09 20.75 6.00
C PRO A 409 5.13 21.74 6.67
N MET A 410 3.83 21.63 6.37
CA MET A 410 2.79 22.49 6.96
C MET A 410 2.48 22.07 8.40
N ALA A 411 2.48 20.77 8.71
CA ALA A 411 2.35 20.30 10.09
C ALA A 411 3.49 20.84 10.97
N GLY A 412 4.73 20.81 10.47
CA GLY A 412 5.86 21.44 11.13
C GLY A 412 5.70 22.94 11.28
N HIS A 413 5.22 23.63 10.23
CA HIS A 413 5.00 25.08 10.25
C HIS A 413 3.96 25.50 11.30
N GLY A 414 2.81 24.82 11.33
CA GLY A 414 1.76 25.05 12.31
C GLY A 414 2.24 24.79 13.74
N ALA A 415 2.95 23.68 13.97
CA ALA A 415 3.51 23.35 15.27
C ALA A 415 4.51 24.39 15.77
N ALA A 416 5.37 24.90 14.90
CA ALA A 416 6.34 25.94 15.25
C ALA A 416 5.70 27.28 15.65
N HIS A 417 4.43 27.51 15.27
CA HIS A 417 3.70 28.75 15.50
C HIS A 417 2.50 28.59 16.45
N LEU A 418 2.41 27.49 17.19
CA LEU A 418 1.29 27.21 18.10
C LEU A 418 1.02 28.35 19.09
N GLY A 419 2.06 29.07 19.53
CA GLY A 419 1.92 30.22 20.42
C GLY A 419 1.11 31.39 19.85
N ARG A 420 1.01 31.51 18.51
CA ARG A 420 0.20 32.52 17.82
C ARG A 420 -1.28 32.13 17.69
N TRP A 421 -1.66 30.92 18.11
CA TRP A 421 -3.05 30.44 18.03
C TRP A 421 -4.00 31.34 18.83
N ARG A 422 -3.58 31.81 20.01
CA ARG A 422 -4.41 32.62 20.91
C ARG A 422 -4.81 34.00 20.34
N SER A 423 -4.03 34.55 19.40
CA SER A 423 -4.28 35.86 18.80
C SER A 423 -5.09 35.81 17.50
N LEU A 424 -5.40 34.61 16.97
CA LEU A 424 -6.12 34.47 15.70
C LEU A 424 -7.64 34.55 15.93
N ARG A 425 -8.25 35.65 15.50
CA ARG A 425 -9.69 35.97 15.69
C ARG A 425 -10.69 35.05 14.98
N TRP A 426 -10.26 33.97 14.32
CA TRP A 426 -11.11 33.19 13.42
C TRP A 426 -11.01 31.69 13.70
N LYS A 427 -11.91 31.21 14.55
CA LYS A 427 -11.96 29.80 14.98
C LYS A 427 -12.64 28.89 13.96
N LEU A 428 -13.61 29.37 13.16
CA LEU A 428 -14.48 28.49 12.37
C LEU A 428 -13.83 27.73 11.19
N PRO A 429 -13.01 28.31 10.29
CA PRO A 429 -12.51 27.57 9.12
C PRO A 429 -11.44 26.54 9.46
N SER A 430 -10.56 26.86 10.43
CA SER A 430 -9.57 25.95 10.99
C SER A 430 -10.24 24.81 11.76
N LEU A 431 -11.31 25.12 12.53
CA LEU A 431 -12.17 24.10 13.10
C LEU A 431 -12.88 23.29 12.03
N LEU A 432 -13.40 23.86 10.94
CA LEU A 432 -14.10 23.12 9.87
C LEU A 432 -13.18 22.18 9.10
N PHE A 433 -11.91 22.55 8.87
CA PHE A 433 -10.91 21.64 8.29
C PHE A 433 -10.52 20.52 9.28
N VAL A 434 -10.45 20.82 10.58
CA VAL A 434 -10.28 19.85 11.67
C VAL A 434 -11.55 19.02 11.91
N LEU A 435 -12.74 19.55 11.58
CA LEU A 435 -14.08 18.97 11.77
C LEU A 435 -14.60 18.25 10.51
N ALA A 436 -13.87 18.25 9.39
CA ALA A 436 -14.11 17.33 8.28
C ALA A 436 -13.54 15.92 8.57
N LEU A 437 -12.55 15.83 9.47
CA LEU A 437 -11.92 14.59 9.96
C LEU A 437 -12.72 13.71 10.96
N PRO A 438 -13.62 14.22 11.82
CA PRO A 438 -14.42 13.42 12.74
C PRO A 438 -15.28 12.39 12.03
N LEU A 439 -15.72 12.62 10.77
CA LEU A 439 -16.47 11.60 10.01
C LEU A 439 -15.59 10.39 9.65
N SER A 440 -14.29 10.60 9.44
CA SER A 440 -13.30 9.53 9.18
C SER A 440 -12.86 8.82 10.47
N ILE A 441 -12.76 9.55 11.59
CA ILE A 441 -12.49 8.99 12.92
C ILE A 441 -13.69 8.16 13.38
N LEU A 442 -14.92 8.70 13.24
CA LEU A 442 -16.14 7.98 13.53
C LEU A 442 -16.23 6.75 12.64
N SER A 443 -15.87 6.80 11.36
CA SER A 443 -15.77 5.60 10.52
C SER A 443 -14.54 4.72 10.79
N THR A 444 -13.59 5.12 11.62
CA THR A 444 -12.50 4.22 12.05
C THR A 444 -12.87 3.49 13.34
N LEU A 445 -13.63 4.18 14.19
CA LEU A 445 -14.26 3.66 15.41
C LEU A 445 -15.50 2.81 15.10
N THR A 446 -16.27 3.14 14.07
CA THR A 446 -17.52 2.45 13.67
C THR A 446 -17.41 1.71 12.33
N GLY A 447 -16.44 2.06 11.48
CA GLY A 447 -16.39 1.62 10.09
C GLY A 447 -15.38 0.50 9.88
N GLY A 448 -15.98 -0.65 9.62
CA GLY A 448 -15.31 -1.86 9.20
C GLY A 448 -15.55 -2.94 10.22
N ALA A 449 -16.81 -3.35 10.40
CA ALA A 449 -17.14 -4.65 10.95
C ALA A 449 -16.16 -5.65 10.34
N ALA A 450 -15.21 -6.13 11.14
CA ALA A 450 -14.34 -7.19 10.71
C ALA A 450 -15.28 -8.35 10.37
N SER A 451 -15.32 -8.79 9.12
CA SER A 451 -16.06 -10.01 8.81
C SER A 451 -15.34 -11.22 9.41
N GLN A 452 -14.03 -11.10 9.66
CA GLN A 452 -13.13 -12.18 10.08
C GLN A 452 -12.01 -11.63 10.98
N THR A 453 -11.64 -12.41 11.99
CA THR A 453 -10.50 -12.19 12.91
C THR A 453 -9.92 -13.53 13.35
N THR A 454 -8.66 -13.57 13.78
CA THR A 454 -8.11 -14.75 14.45
C THR A 454 -8.67 -14.89 15.86
N GLY A 455 -8.70 -16.11 16.40
CA GLY A 455 -9.20 -16.38 17.75
C GLY A 455 -8.54 -15.50 18.81
N TYR A 456 -7.21 -15.34 18.74
CA TYR A 456 -6.45 -14.54 19.72
C TYR A 456 -6.93 -13.08 19.87
N TYR A 457 -7.31 -12.43 18.76
CA TYR A 457 -7.77 -11.03 18.78
C TYR A 457 -9.30 -10.91 18.83
N ALA A 458 -10.03 -12.01 18.86
CA ALA A 458 -11.49 -11.99 18.88
C ALA A 458 -12.08 -11.19 20.06
N PRO A 459 -11.55 -11.26 21.30
CA PRO A 459 -12.05 -10.44 22.40
C PRO A 459 -11.89 -8.94 22.14
N LEU A 460 -10.72 -8.51 21.67
CA LEU A 460 -10.43 -7.11 21.33
C LEU A 460 -11.33 -6.61 20.20
N VAL A 461 -11.54 -7.44 19.18
CA VAL A 461 -12.43 -7.10 18.05
C VAL A 461 -13.90 -7.06 18.49
N ALA A 462 -14.31 -7.92 19.42
CA ALA A 462 -15.65 -7.88 20.01
C ALA A 462 -15.88 -6.59 20.81
N GLU A 463 -14.89 -6.12 21.58
CA GLU A 463 -14.95 -4.82 22.26
C GLU A 463 -15.06 -3.67 21.25
N TRP A 464 -14.26 -3.69 20.18
CA TRP A 464 -14.35 -2.69 19.10
C TRP A 464 -15.73 -2.68 18.42
N ASN A 465 -16.32 -3.86 18.23
CA ASN A 465 -17.61 -4.04 17.57
C ASN A 465 -18.82 -3.89 18.51
N GLY A 466 -18.61 -3.82 19.83
CA GLY A 466 -19.64 -3.86 20.88
C GLY A 466 -20.71 -2.77 20.81
N SER A 467 -20.51 -1.75 19.97
CA SER A 467 -21.50 -0.69 19.66
C SER A 467 -22.42 -1.00 18.46
N VAL A 468 -22.16 -2.07 17.68
CA VAL A 468 -22.83 -2.36 16.39
C VAL A 468 -23.53 -3.73 16.36
N GLY A 469 -23.43 -4.54 17.43
CA GLY A 469 -24.20 -5.79 17.59
C GLY A 469 -23.89 -6.90 16.56
N ARG A 470 -22.75 -6.83 15.84
CA ARG A 470 -22.38 -7.84 14.83
C ARG A 470 -21.45 -8.90 15.41
N ARG A 471 -21.84 -10.18 15.31
CA ARG A 471 -20.92 -11.32 15.55
C ARG A 471 -19.82 -11.31 14.48
N THR A 472 -18.57 -11.34 14.93
CA THR A 472 -17.39 -11.47 14.06
C THR A 472 -17.08 -12.95 13.90
N ALA A 473 -16.94 -13.46 12.69
CA ALA A 473 -16.52 -14.85 12.51
C ALA A 473 -15.05 -14.99 12.92
N VAL A 474 -14.74 -15.93 13.81
CA VAL A 474 -13.36 -16.32 14.08
C VAL A 474 -12.93 -17.23 12.94
N LEU A 475 -11.87 -16.85 12.22
CA LEU A 475 -11.31 -17.64 11.13
C LEU A 475 -9.82 -17.82 11.38
N ASP A 476 -9.44 -18.99 11.85
CA ASP A 476 -8.06 -19.39 12.04
C ASP A 476 -7.60 -20.37 10.95
N ARG A 477 -6.29 -20.53 10.84
CA ARG A 477 -5.65 -21.48 9.92
C ARG A 477 -4.65 -22.32 10.69
N ILE A 478 -4.73 -23.63 10.53
CA ILE A 478 -3.74 -24.57 11.02
C ILE A 478 -3.03 -25.25 9.85
N GLU A 479 -1.78 -25.62 10.06
CA GLU A 479 -1.08 -26.59 9.23
C GLU A 479 -0.83 -27.85 10.02
N LEU A 480 -1.04 -28.99 9.38
CA LEU A 480 -0.76 -30.32 9.88
C LEU A 480 0.41 -30.92 9.10
N ARG A 481 1.27 -31.68 9.78
CA ARG A 481 2.42 -32.37 9.18
C ARG A 481 2.45 -33.82 9.62
N GLY A 482 2.51 -34.73 8.66
CA GLY A 482 2.41 -36.18 8.85
C GLY A 482 3.77 -36.80 8.62
N SER A 483 4.66 -36.66 9.60
CA SER A 483 6.06 -37.07 9.49
C SER A 483 6.29 -38.57 9.73
N ALA A 484 5.36 -39.26 10.41
CA ALA A 484 5.47 -40.69 10.71
C ALA A 484 4.24 -41.53 10.29
N LEU A 485 3.36 -40.97 9.45
CA LEU A 485 2.27 -41.73 8.83
C LEU A 485 2.79 -42.51 7.62
N GLU A 486 2.14 -43.63 7.29
CA GLU A 486 2.47 -44.41 6.11
C GLU A 486 2.26 -43.58 4.84
N ARG A 487 3.09 -43.84 3.82
CA ARG A 487 2.96 -43.18 2.51
C ARG A 487 1.65 -43.61 1.85
N ASP A 488 0.99 -42.69 1.15
CA ASP A 488 -0.28 -42.89 0.46
C ASP A 488 -1.46 -43.22 1.41
N ASP A 489 -1.35 -42.74 2.66
CA ASP A 489 -2.43 -42.79 3.63
C ASP A 489 -3.38 -41.59 3.46
N LEU A 490 -4.68 -41.84 3.61
CA LEU A 490 -5.72 -40.83 3.50
C LEU A 490 -6.16 -40.43 4.90
N VAL A 491 -5.78 -39.24 5.33
CA VAL A 491 -6.19 -38.68 6.63
C VAL A 491 -7.50 -37.91 6.46
N THR A 492 -8.54 -38.37 7.15
CA THR A 492 -9.83 -37.70 7.25
C THR A 492 -9.93 -36.98 8.60
N LEU A 493 -10.23 -35.69 8.56
CA LEU A 493 -10.47 -34.85 9.73
C LEU A 493 -11.96 -34.54 9.83
N ARG A 494 -12.55 -34.75 11.01
CA ARG A 494 -13.96 -34.40 11.28
C ARG A 494 -14.05 -33.55 12.55
N PRO A 495 -14.83 -32.46 12.56
CA PRO A 495 -15.09 -31.74 13.80
C PRO A 495 -15.87 -32.64 14.76
N THR A 496 -15.48 -32.65 16.04
CA THR A 496 -16.13 -33.50 17.05
C THR A 496 -17.45 -32.89 17.58
N ASP A 497 -17.67 -31.60 17.34
CA ASP A 497 -18.86 -30.86 17.75
C ASP A 497 -19.14 -29.65 16.83
N ASP A 498 -20.27 -28.97 17.05
CA ASP A 498 -20.69 -27.79 16.27
C ASP A 498 -20.00 -26.48 16.69
N SER A 499 -19.02 -26.52 17.60
CA SER A 499 -18.31 -25.31 18.03
C SER A 499 -17.31 -24.81 16.98
N TYR A 500 -16.96 -25.67 16.02
CA TYR A 500 -16.08 -25.39 14.88
C TYR A 500 -16.65 -25.89 13.56
N ARG A 501 -16.19 -25.27 12.48
CA ARG A 501 -16.48 -25.69 11.10
C ARG A 501 -15.18 -25.77 10.31
N LEU A 502 -15.05 -26.83 9.53
CA LEU A 502 -13.91 -27.04 8.64
C LEU A 502 -14.17 -26.37 7.28
N GLY A 503 -13.14 -25.73 6.73
CA GLY A 503 -13.22 -25.10 5.42
C GLY A 503 -14.09 -23.84 5.39
N LEU A 504 -14.51 -23.43 4.19
CA LEU A 504 -15.34 -22.23 3.98
C LEU A 504 -16.84 -22.54 3.98
N GLU A 505 -17.19 -23.77 3.60
CA GLU A 505 -18.57 -24.21 3.40
C GLU A 505 -19.10 -25.08 4.54
N ALA A 506 -18.33 -25.21 5.64
CA ALA A 506 -18.64 -26.09 6.76
C ALA A 506 -18.71 -27.56 6.34
N GLU A 507 -17.57 -28.05 5.84
CA GLU A 507 -17.44 -29.42 5.37
C GLU A 507 -17.61 -30.40 6.54
N GLU A 508 -18.39 -31.47 6.32
CA GLU A 508 -18.58 -32.56 7.30
C GLU A 508 -17.28 -33.31 7.59
N SER A 509 -16.39 -33.38 6.60
CA SER A 509 -15.07 -33.97 6.73
C SER A 509 -14.10 -33.36 5.74
N TRP A 510 -12.85 -33.17 6.17
CA TRP A 510 -11.76 -32.70 5.32
C TRP A 510 -10.75 -33.82 5.08
N GLN A 511 -10.32 -34.00 3.83
CA GLN A 511 -9.44 -35.10 3.43
C GLN A 511 -8.05 -34.58 3.06
N TRP A 512 -7.03 -35.30 3.53
CA TRP A 512 -5.63 -35.05 3.23
C TRP A 512 -4.94 -36.35 2.84
N GLU A 513 -4.58 -36.41 1.57
CA GLU A 513 -3.80 -37.50 1.00
C GLU A 513 -2.31 -37.23 1.18
N LEU A 514 -1.62 -38.15 1.86
CA LEU A 514 -0.18 -38.06 2.11
C LEU A 514 0.61 -38.64 0.92
N THR A 515 1.16 -37.75 0.09
CA THR A 515 2.03 -38.15 -1.03
C THR A 515 3.49 -37.78 -0.75
N PRO A 516 4.46 -38.33 -1.52
CA PRO A 516 5.87 -37.90 -1.44
C PRO A 516 6.06 -36.39 -1.63
N GLU A 517 5.21 -35.73 -2.42
CA GLU A 517 5.27 -34.27 -2.61
C GLU A 517 4.47 -33.46 -1.57
N VAL A 518 3.49 -34.08 -0.89
CA VAL A 518 2.52 -33.37 -0.02
C VAL A 518 2.47 -33.99 1.38
N GLN A 519 3.43 -33.59 2.22
CA GLN A 519 3.48 -33.99 3.64
C GLN A 519 2.91 -32.96 4.62
N VAL A 520 2.45 -31.81 4.11
CA VAL A 520 1.89 -30.72 4.92
C VAL A 520 0.58 -30.27 4.30
N ALA A 521 -0.40 -30.08 5.18
CA ALA A 521 -1.77 -29.81 4.79
C ALA A 521 -2.30 -28.61 5.58
N ALA A 522 -2.89 -27.63 4.91
CA ALA A 522 -3.40 -26.43 5.55
C ALA A 522 -4.93 -26.46 5.66
N LEU A 523 -5.44 -26.46 6.89
CA LEU A 523 -6.86 -26.48 7.19
C LEU A 523 -7.31 -25.11 7.73
N ARG A 524 -8.50 -24.68 7.30
CA ARG A 524 -9.15 -23.48 7.84
C ARG A 524 -10.23 -23.89 8.82
N ILE A 525 -10.29 -23.13 9.91
CA ILE A 525 -11.21 -23.40 11.01
C ILE A 525 -12.00 -22.12 11.25
N SER A 526 -13.33 -22.24 11.15
CA SER A 526 -14.25 -21.19 11.58
C SER A 526 -14.83 -21.56 12.94
N ALA A 527 -14.74 -20.66 13.92
CA ALA A 527 -15.25 -20.88 15.26
C ALA A 527 -16.30 -19.83 15.66
N ASN A 528 -17.24 -20.24 16.52
CA ASN A 528 -18.16 -19.30 17.17
C ASN A 528 -17.56 -18.69 18.45
N ASP A 529 -16.61 -19.41 19.07
CA ASP A 529 -15.93 -19.04 20.31
C ASP A 529 -14.42 -19.26 20.15
N ALA A 530 -13.64 -18.23 20.43
CA ALA A 530 -12.19 -18.22 20.22
C ALA A 530 -11.39 -18.86 21.36
N ASP A 531 -11.97 -18.96 22.56
CA ASP A 531 -11.26 -19.45 23.74
C ASP A 531 -11.40 -20.95 23.94
N ARG A 532 -12.25 -21.61 23.15
CA ARG A 532 -12.40 -23.06 23.17
C ARG A 532 -11.29 -23.73 22.33
N PRO A 533 -10.86 -24.93 22.72
CA PRO A 533 -9.91 -25.74 21.95
C PRO A 533 -10.58 -26.42 20.76
N VAL A 534 -9.86 -26.55 19.64
CA VAL A 534 -10.38 -27.20 18.42
C VAL A 534 -10.30 -28.70 18.57
N ARG A 535 -11.46 -29.37 18.60
CA ARG A 535 -11.56 -30.82 18.73
C ARG A 535 -11.81 -31.47 17.37
N LEU A 536 -10.89 -32.33 16.96
CA LEU A 536 -10.93 -33.02 15.67
C LEU A 536 -10.82 -34.53 15.90
N THR A 537 -11.67 -35.30 15.24
CA THR A 537 -11.44 -36.73 15.03
C THR A 537 -10.54 -36.88 13.82
N VAL A 538 -9.39 -37.55 14.01
CA VAL A 538 -8.42 -37.86 12.97
C VAL A 538 -8.52 -39.35 12.66
N ALA A 539 -8.96 -39.67 11.45
CA ALA A 539 -9.10 -41.03 10.95
C ALA A 539 -8.15 -41.28 9.77
N SER A 540 -7.40 -42.38 9.78
CA SER A 540 -6.61 -42.90 8.66
C SER A 540 -6.59 -44.44 8.73
N ARG A 541 -5.87 -45.11 7.82
CA ARG A 541 -5.89 -46.58 7.70
C ARG A 541 -5.66 -47.34 9.01
N ASN A 542 -4.84 -46.81 9.93
CA ASN A 542 -4.50 -47.43 11.23
C ASN A 542 -4.70 -46.49 12.44
N LEU A 543 -5.45 -45.40 12.28
CA LEU A 543 -5.59 -44.36 13.29
C LEU A 543 -7.03 -43.87 13.32
N ASP A 544 -7.71 -43.93 14.46
CA ASP A 544 -9.02 -43.29 14.65
C ASP A 544 -9.09 -42.74 16.07
N ARG A 545 -8.66 -41.49 16.24
CA ARG A 545 -8.55 -40.86 17.56
C ARG A 545 -8.94 -39.39 17.53
N GLN A 546 -9.45 -38.93 18.66
CA GLN A 546 -9.72 -37.51 18.89
C GLN A 546 -8.46 -36.78 19.33
N VAL A 547 -8.32 -35.55 18.83
CA VAL A 547 -7.26 -34.62 19.15
C VAL A 547 -7.88 -33.30 19.58
N GLU A 548 -7.28 -32.72 20.60
CA GLU A 548 -7.63 -31.39 21.08
C GLU A 548 -6.47 -30.43 20.80
N LEU A 549 -6.70 -29.45 19.93
CA LEU A 549 -5.73 -28.43 19.60
C LEU A 549 -5.99 -27.19 20.46
N ALA A 550 -5.03 -26.85 21.32
CA ALA A 550 -5.11 -25.66 22.16
C ALA A 550 -5.31 -24.38 21.31
N PRO A 551 -6.13 -23.42 21.78
CA PRO A 551 -6.38 -22.17 21.07
C PRO A 551 -5.09 -21.42 20.69
N LEU A 552 -5.17 -20.53 19.69
CA LEU A 552 -4.05 -19.70 19.28
C LEU A 552 -3.56 -18.81 20.43
N ARG A 553 -2.35 -19.07 20.92
CA ARG A 553 -1.59 -18.24 21.87
C ARG A 553 -0.30 -17.71 21.22
N PRO A 554 0.30 -16.61 21.72
CA PRO A 554 1.52 -16.04 21.15
C PRO A 554 2.66 -17.06 21.00
N GLU A 555 2.86 -17.90 22.02
CA GLU A 555 3.86 -18.97 22.03
C GLU A 555 3.56 -20.14 21.07
N ALA A 556 2.35 -20.23 20.51
CA ALA A 556 1.95 -21.27 19.56
C ALA A 556 2.00 -20.78 18.10
N TRP A 557 2.30 -19.50 17.88
CA TRP A 557 2.26 -18.89 16.54
C TRP A 557 3.40 -19.41 15.66
N ARG A 558 3.04 -20.09 14.55
CA ARG A 558 3.94 -20.74 13.58
C ARG A 558 4.89 -21.80 14.15
N GLN A 559 4.78 -22.15 15.42
CA GLN A 559 5.59 -23.21 16.04
C GLN A 559 4.91 -24.56 15.87
N TRP A 560 5.67 -25.56 15.42
CA TRP A 560 5.22 -26.94 15.37
C TRP A 560 5.04 -27.47 16.79
N ARG A 561 3.89 -28.10 17.05
CA ARG A 561 3.53 -28.75 18.30
C ARG A 561 2.96 -30.13 18.00
N ALA A 562 3.25 -31.08 18.87
CA ALA A 562 2.65 -32.41 18.76
C ALA A 562 1.13 -32.31 18.99
N THR A 563 0.37 -33.03 18.17
CA THR A 563 -1.08 -33.20 18.38
C THR A 563 -1.39 -34.20 19.50
N GLY A 564 -0.37 -34.94 19.98
CA GLY A 564 -0.54 -36.11 20.83
C GLY A 564 -0.73 -37.41 20.05
N LEU A 565 -0.91 -37.36 18.72
CA LEU A 565 -0.88 -38.54 17.86
C LEU A 565 0.54 -38.80 17.32
N PRO A 566 0.94 -40.08 17.16
CA PRO A 566 2.24 -40.42 16.60
C PRO A 566 2.39 -39.84 15.19
N GLY A 567 3.45 -39.06 14.97
CA GLY A 567 3.79 -38.56 13.63
C GLY A 567 2.96 -37.40 13.10
N ILE A 568 1.98 -36.89 13.87
CA ILE A 568 1.15 -35.74 13.45
C ILE A 568 1.47 -34.54 14.33
N ASP A 569 2.07 -33.53 13.72
CA ASP A 569 2.27 -32.22 14.33
C ASP A 569 1.31 -31.19 13.74
N PHE A 570 1.04 -30.12 14.48
CA PHE A 570 0.30 -28.98 14.01
C PHE A 570 1.01 -27.66 14.31
N ARG A 571 0.67 -26.61 13.57
CA ARG A 571 1.04 -25.23 13.90
C ARG A 571 -0.05 -24.26 13.49
N TRP A 572 -0.15 -23.15 14.21
CA TRP A 572 -1.04 -22.06 13.84
C TRP A 572 -0.39 -21.14 12.80
N LEU A 573 -1.19 -20.70 11.83
CA LEU A 573 -0.80 -19.74 10.81
C LEU A 573 -1.65 -18.46 10.90
N PRO A 574 -1.15 -17.33 10.35
CA PRO A 574 -1.99 -16.16 10.20
C PRO A 574 -3.22 -16.46 9.34
N ALA A 575 -4.35 -15.88 9.71
CA ALA A 575 -5.59 -15.98 8.94
C ALA A 575 -5.38 -15.53 7.48
N ALA A 576 -6.08 -16.19 6.56
CA ALA A 576 -6.06 -15.85 5.13
C ALA A 576 -6.65 -14.45 4.90
N GLN A 577 -6.08 -13.68 3.96
CA GLN A 577 -6.34 -12.25 3.88
C GLN A 577 -7.67 -11.92 3.18
N THR A 578 -8.22 -12.83 2.35
CA THR A 578 -9.46 -12.59 1.60
C THR A 578 -10.24 -13.86 1.21
N ARG A 579 -11.57 -13.71 0.99
CA ARG A 579 -12.41 -14.66 0.22
C ARG A 579 -11.87 -14.95 -1.21
N ARG A 580 -10.97 -14.13 -1.75
CA ARG A 580 -10.36 -14.33 -3.09
C ARG A 580 -9.14 -15.25 -3.05
N GLU A 581 -8.28 -15.16 -2.04
CA GLU A 581 -7.24 -16.16 -1.81
C GLU A 581 -7.88 -17.51 -1.49
N ALA A 582 -8.99 -17.48 -0.75
CA ALA A 582 -9.90 -18.60 -0.54
C ALA A 582 -10.43 -19.22 -1.84
N ALA A 583 -10.98 -18.39 -2.73
CA ALA A 583 -11.50 -18.86 -4.02
C ALA A 583 -10.39 -19.29 -5.00
N SER A 584 -9.20 -18.69 -4.95
CA SER A 584 -8.03 -19.08 -5.77
C SER A 584 -7.38 -20.38 -5.29
N GLU A 585 -7.33 -20.63 -3.97
CA GLU A 585 -6.90 -21.91 -3.40
C GLU A 585 -7.97 -22.99 -3.63
N ALA A 586 -9.26 -22.66 -3.42
CA ALA A 586 -10.38 -23.58 -3.67
C ALA A 586 -10.57 -23.90 -5.17
N ALA A 587 -10.38 -22.95 -6.08
CA ALA A 587 -10.45 -23.21 -7.52
C ALA A 587 -9.28 -24.06 -8.02
N ARG A 588 -8.11 -23.99 -7.35
CA ARG A 588 -6.98 -24.88 -7.64
C ARG A 588 -7.19 -26.30 -7.10
N SER A 589 -8.00 -26.47 -6.05
CA SER A 589 -8.34 -27.79 -5.51
C SER A 589 -9.62 -28.40 -6.11
N ALA A 590 -10.54 -27.58 -6.64
CA ALA A 590 -11.89 -28.05 -7.03
C ALA A 590 -12.16 -28.11 -8.54
N GLY A 591 -11.30 -27.57 -9.42
CA GLY A 591 -11.46 -27.73 -10.88
C GLY A 591 -12.81 -27.27 -11.46
N GLN A 592 -13.56 -26.40 -10.78
CA GLN A 592 -14.90 -25.99 -11.21
C GLN A 592 -14.90 -24.66 -11.96
N ALA A 593 -15.53 -24.65 -13.13
CA ALA A 593 -15.84 -23.47 -13.93
C ALA A 593 -17.07 -22.72 -13.38
N PRO A 594 -17.14 -21.38 -13.42
CA PRO A 594 -18.30 -20.65 -12.94
C PRO A 594 -19.49 -20.75 -13.91
N SER A 595 -20.67 -21.01 -13.36
CA SER A 595 -21.97 -21.11 -14.04
C SER A 595 -22.64 -19.75 -14.27
N SER A 596 -23.37 -19.65 -15.39
CA SER A 596 -24.26 -18.58 -15.88
C SER A 596 -23.61 -17.20 -16.13
N GLN A 597 -23.26 -16.97 -17.39
CA GLN A 597 -22.68 -15.72 -17.90
C GLN A 597 -23.77 -14.66 -18.10
N PRO A 598 -23.66 -13.45 -17.52
CA PRO A 598 -24.43 -12.31 -18.01
C PRO A 598 -23.98 -11.99 -19.43
N SER A 599 -24.91 -11.73 -20.34
CA SER A 599 -24.62 -11.31 -21.72
C SER A 599 -23.99 -9.91 -21.70
N LEU A 600 -22.67 -9.85 -21.59
CA LEU A 600 -21.89 -8.63 -21.76
C LEU A 600 -21.85 -8.31 -23.26
N SER A 601 -22.22 -7.08 -23.64
CA SER A 601 -22.03 -6.56 -24.99
C SER A 601 -21.34 -5.20 -24.92
N VAL A 602 -20.08 -5.15 -25.35
CA VAL A 602 -19.26 -3.93 -25.37
C VAL A 602 -18.77 -3.68 -26.80
N PRO A 603 -19.59 -3.03 -27.66
CA PRO A 603 -19.36 -2.99 -29.10
C PRO A 603 -18.20 -2.09 -29.58
N GLN A 604 -17.47 -1.44 -28.67
CA GLN A 604 -16.47 -0.41 -29.01
C GLN A 604 -15.01 -0.79 -28.72
N CYS A 605 -14.73 -2.01 -28.28
CA CYS A 605 -13.35 -2.43 -27.98
C CYS A 605 -12.69 -3.08 -29.18
N LEU A 606 -11.51 -2.57 -29.53
CA LEU A 606 -10.66 -3.15 -30.57
C LEU A 606 -10.21 -4.57 -30.16
N PRO A 607 -9.95 -5.44 -31.14
CA PRO A 607 -9.33 -6.73 -30.85
C PRO A 607 -7.94 -6.52 -30.23
N ALA A 608 -7.60 -7.35 -29.26
CA ALA A 608 -6.27 -7.41 -28.65
C ALA A 608 -5.22 -7.74 -29.73
N PRO A 609 -4.03 -7.11 -29.71
CA PRO A 609 -2.99 -7.28 -30.72
C PRO A 609 -2.35 -8.68 -30.73
#